data_AF-A0A8T4HU91-F1
#
_entry.id   AF-A0A8T4HU91-F1
#
_cell.length_a   1.000
_cell.length_b   1.000
_cell.length_c   1.000
_cell.angle_alpha   90.00
_cell.angle_beta   90.00
_cell.angle_gamma   90.00
#
_symmetry.space_group_name_H-M   'P 1'
#
loop_
_entity.id
_entity.type
_entity.pdbx_description
1 polymer ?
#
loop_
_entity_poly.entity_id
_entity_poly.type
_entity_poly.pdbx_seq_one_letter_code
_entity_poly.pdbx_strand_id
1 'polypeptide(L)' 'MDAKGTLSGLPWWVTWIVIPVIALVVFGGLIASVVGFLVGLLFKVLVFVALVGGVVYLVRRFKAGASGRSDW' A
#
# COMPACT_ATOMS: atom_id res chain seq x y z
N MET A 1 31.17 -36.25 -13.16
CA MET A 1 31.28 -34.96 -12.45
C MET A 1 29.97 -34.74 -11.73
N ASP A 2 29.84 -35.33 -10.55
CA ASP A 2 28.60 -35.35 -9.78
C ASP A 2 28.35 -33.97 -9.17
N ALA A 3 27.25 -33.32 -9.58
CA ALA A 3 26.83 -32.01 -9.06
C ALA A 3 26.64 -31.97 -7.54
N LYS A 4 26.61 -33.14 -6.88
CA LYS A 4 26.60 -33.28 -5.42
C LYS A 4 27.90 -32.84 -4.74
N GLY A 5 29.02 -32.71 -5.46
CA GLY A 5 30.31 -32.29 -4.92
C GLY A 5 30.48 -30.78 -4.70
N THR A 6 29.63 -29.94 -5.30
CA THR A 6 29.80 -28.47 -5.24
C THR A 6 28.90 -27.77 -4.22
N LEU A 7 27.83 -28.42 -3.75
CA LEU A 7 26.85 -27.81 -2.83
C LEU A 7 26.77 -28.47 -1.44
N SER A 8 27.47 -29.58 -1.22
CA SER A 8 27.46 -30.35 0.04
C SER A 8 28.42 -29.81 1.12
N GLY A 9 29.14 -28.72 0.85
CA GLY A 9 30.06 -28.07 1.80
C GLY A 9 29.78 -26.59 2.05
N LEU A 10 28.71 -26.01 1.48
CA LEU A 10 28.43 -24.60 1.73
C LEU A 10 27.87 -24.43 3.15
N PRO A 11 28.37 -23.44 3.91
CA PRO A 11 27.91 -23.21 5.28
C PRO A 11 26.41 -22.93 5.26
N TRP A 12 25.66 -23.59 6.13
CA TRP A 12 24.20 -23.46 6.26
C TRP A 12 23.74 -22.00 6.33
N TRP A 13 24.57 -21.11 6.87
CA TRP A 13 24.34 -19.67 6.88
C TRP A 13 24.07 -19.09 5.48
N VAL A 14 24.77 -19.57 4.45
CA VAL A 14 24.62 -19.11 3.06
C VAL A 14 23.22 -19.39 2.54
N THR A 15 22.70 -20.60 2.76
CA THR A 15 21.38 -20.96 2.26
C THR A 15 20.26 -20.21 2.98
N TRP A 16 20.46 -19.82 4.24
CA TRP A 16 19.42 -19.19 5.06
C TRP A 16 19.49 -17.67 5.14
N ILE A 17 20.65 -17.05 4.91
CA ILE A 17 20.82 -15.59 5.05
C ILE A 17 21.24 -14.94 3.73
N VAL A 18 22.17 -15.55 2.99
CA VAL A 18 22.60 -14.98 1.71
C VAL A 18 21.48 -15.05 0.69
N ILE A 19 20.74 -16.17 0.61
CA ILE A 19 19.62 -16.28 -0.33
C ILE A 19 18.54 -15.21 -0.05
N PRO A 20 18.04 -15.03 1.18
CA PRO A 20 17.08 -13.95 1.47
C PRO A 20 17.61 -12.55 1.26
N VAL A 21 18.88 -12.28 1.61
CA VAL A 21 19.48 -10.95 1.39
C VAL A 21 19.61 -10.65 -0.10
N ILE A 22 20.07 -11.59 -0.92
CA ILE A 22 20.12 -11.43 -2.37
C ILE A 22 18.71 -11.25 -2.93
N ALA A 23 17.74 -12.03 -2.47
CA ALA A 23 16.35 -11.87 -2.89
C ALA A 23 15.83 -10.46 -2.54
N LEU A 24 16.13 -9.94 -1.34
CA LEU A 24 15.78 -8.56 -0.97
C LEU A 24 16.53 -7.51 -1.79
N VAL A 25 17.78 -7.73 -2.19
CA VAL A 25 18.51 -6.78 -3.04
C VAL A 25 17.96 -6.78 -4.47
N VAL A 26 17.69 -7.97 -5.02
CA VAL A 26 17.22 -8.15 -6.40
C VAL A 26 15.74 -7.77 -6.54
N PHE A 27 14.90 -8.20 -5.60
CA PHE A 27 13.45 -7.99 -5.62
C PHE A 27 12.99 -6.86 -4.70
N GLY A 28 13.85 -6.29 -3.86
CA GLY A 28 13.46 -5.23 -2.92
C GLY A 28 12.89 -4.00 -3.60
N GLY A 29 13.40 -3.63 -4.78
CA GLY A 29 12.82 -2.56 -5.59
C GLY A 29 11.39 -2.89 -6.05
N LEU A 30 11.14 -4.13 -6.50
CA LEU A 30 9.81 -4.61 -6.87
C LEU A 30 8.86 -4.61 -5.65
N ILE A 31 9.32 -5.15 -4.53
CA ILE A 31 8.58 -5.22 -3.26
C ILE A 31 8.23 -3.81 -2.78
N ALA A 32 9.20 -2.90 -2.73
CA ALA A 32 8.99 -1.51 -2.34
C ALA A 32 8.02 -0.79 -3.29
N SER A 33 8.09 -1.07 -4.59
CA SER A 33 7.16 -0.50 -5.58
C SER A 33 5.73 -0.98 -5.36
N VAL A 34 5.53 -2.28 -5.12
CA VAL A 34 4.20 -2.85 -4.84
C VAL A 34 3.64 -2.31 -3.53
N VAL A 35 4.44 -2.28 -2.46
CA VAL A 35 4.03 -1.74 -1.16
C VAL A 35 3.72 -0.25 -1.28
N GLY A 36 4.59 0.52 -1.93
CA GLY A 36 4.39 1.95 -2.18
C GLY A 36 3.13 2.21 -3.01
N PHE A 37 2.85 1.39 -4.02
CA PHE A 37 1.62 1.47 -4.80
C PHE A 37 0.38 1.20 -3.95
N LEU A 38 0.38 0.15 -3.13
CA LEU A 38 -0.74 -0.17 -2.23
C LEU A 38 -1.01 0.96 -1.23
N VAL A 39 0.04 1.49 -0.59
CA VAL A 39 -0.07 2.60 0.36
C VAL A 39 -0.54 3.87 -0.34
N GLY A 40 0.01 4.18 -1.52
CA GLY A 40 -0.40 5.34 -2.32
C GLY A 40 -1.84 5.24 -2.81
N LEU A 41 -2.28 4.04 -3.19
CA LEU A 41 -3.67 3.78 -3.58
C LEU A 41 -4.60 3.96 -2.39
N LEU A 42 -4.25 3.41 -1.22
CA LEU A 42 -5.02 3.59 0.01
C LEU A 42 -5.16 5.08 0.36
N PHE A 43 -4.08 5.85 0.29
CA PHE A 43 -4.11 7.29 0.52
C PHE A 43 -5.06 8.00 -0.45
N LYS A 44 -4.99 7.68 -1.76
CA LYS A 44 -5.93 8.23 -2.76
C LYS A 44 -7.39 7.90 -2.43
N VAL A 45 -7.67 6.67 -1.99
CA VAL A 45 -9.03 6.27 -1.59
C VAL A 45 -9.50 7.09 -0.39
N LEU A 46 -8.65 7.25 0.63
CA LEU A 46 -8.97 8.06 1.81
C LEU A 46 -9.25 9.52 1.43
N VAL A 47 -8.39 10.12 0.58
CA VAL A 47 -8.58 11.48 0.06
C VAL A 47 -9.88 11.58 -0.73
N PHE A 48 -10.18 10.62 -1.60
CA PHE A 48 -11.41 10.61 -2.38
C PHE A 48 -12.64 10.59 -1.48
N VAL A 49 -12.67 9.72 -0.47
CA VAL A 49 -13.76 9.65 0.51
C VAL A 49 -13.88 10.95 1.29
N ALA A 50 -12.76 11.55 1.71
CA ALA A 50 -12.77 12.85 2.40
C ALA A 50 -13.36 13.97 1.53
N LEU A 51 -12.99 14.01 0.24
CA LEU A 51 -13.54 14.98 -0.71
C LEU A 51 -15.04 14.77 -0.93
N VAL A 52 -15.47 13.54 -1.19
CA VAL A 52 -16.90 13.21 -1.37
C VAL A 52 -17.68 13.55 -0.11
N GLY A 53 -17.18 13.15 1.06
CA GLY A 53 -17.77 13.48 2.35
C GLY A 53 -17.89 14.99 2.57
N GLY A 54 -16.83 15.74 2.23
CA GLY A 54 -16.82 17.20 2.29
C GLY A 54 -17.88 17.84 1.39
N VAL A 55 -18.02 17.38 0.15
CA VAL A 55 -19.04 17.87 -0.78
C VAL A 55 -20.44 17.54 -0.29
N VAL A 56 -20.68 16.30 0.16
CA VAL A 56 -21.98 15.88 0.72
C VAL A 56 -22.34 16.73 1.94
N TYR A 57 -21.37 16.99 2.82
CA TYR A 57 -21.56 17.86 3.97
C TYR A 57 -21.95 19.28 3.53
N LEU A 58 -21.26 19.84 2.54
CA LEU A 58 -21.55 21.16 1.99
C LEU A 58 -22.99 21.24 1.46
N VAL A 59 -23.40 20.28 0.63
CA VAL A 59 -24.75 20.23 0.05
C VAL A 59 -25.82 20.15 1.14
N ARG A 60 -25.62 19.28 2.14
CA ARG A 60 -26.55 19.16 3.26
C ARG A 60 -26.62 20.44 4.08
N ARG A 61 -25.47 21.05 4.33
CA ARG A 61 -25.35 22.29 5.11
C ARG A 61 -26.13 23.42 4.45
N PHE A 62 -26.03 23.56 3.13
CA PHE A 62 -26.75 24.59 2.38
C PHE A 62 -28.25 24.29 2.26
N LYS A 63 -28.67 23.03 2.07
CA LYS A 63 -30.10 22.68 2.04
C LYS A 63 -30.79 22.90 3.39
N ALA A 64 -30.13 22.57 4.50
CA ALA A 64 -30.67 22.80 5.84
C ALA A 64 -30.87 24.29 6.18
N GLY A 65 -30.17 25.20 5.49
CA GLY A 65 -30.37 26.64 5.64
C GLY A 65 -31.63 27.18 4.97
N ALA A 66 -32.22 26.44 4.03
CA ALA A 66 -33.36 26.90 3.23
C ALA A 66 -34.74 26.56 3.83
N SER A 67 -34.82 25.58 4.73
CA SER A 67 -36.09 25.04 5.25
C SER A 67 -36.61 25.70 6.54
N GLY A 68 -36.03 26.83 6.98
CA GLY A 68 -36.42 27.52 8.23
C GLY A 68 -37.25 28.79 8.05
N ARG A 69 -37.82 29.06 6.87
CA ARG A 69 -38.45 30.38 6.59
C ARG A 69 -39.81 30.35 5.88
N SER A 70 -40.49 29.21 5.84
CA SER A 70 -41.84 29.08 5.29
C SER A 70 -42.80 28.52 6.35
N ASP A 71 -43.06 29.32 7.38
CA ASP A 71 -44.14 29.05 8.35
C ASP A 71 -44.65 30.38 8.96
N TRP A 72 -44.93 31.34 8.08
CA TRP A 72 -45.70 32.56 8.34
C TRP A 72 -46.78 32.71 7.28
#